data_AF-A0A938PL06-F1
#
_entry.id   AF-A0A938PL06-F1
#
_cell.length_a   1.000
_cell.length_b   1.000
_cell.length_c   1.000
_cell.angle_alpha   90.00
_cell.angle_beta   90.00
_cell.angle_gamma   90.00
#
_symmetry.space_group_name_H-M   'P 1'
#
loop_
_entity.id
_entity.type
_entity.pdbx_description
1 polymer ?
#
loop_
_entity_poly.entity_id
_entity_poly.type
_entity_poly.pdbx_seq_one_letter_code
_entity_poly.pdbx_strand_id
1 'polypeptide(L)'
;MTQLLLVLLFGLFLVAPPGRGNDMQSLYNARCGSCHDGSVPKAPHQVKFQLIGADAIYASLTTGLMQPNATGIDDKTLRALADFLG
;
A
#
# COMPACT_ATOMS: atom_id res chain seq x y z
N MET A 1 31.63 31.23 6.26
CA MET A 1 30.25 31.73 6.53
C MET A 1 29.28 31.47 5.36
N THR A 2 29.78 31.09 4.16
CA THR A 2 28.97 30.81 2.96
C THR A 2 28.61 29.33 2.75
N GLN A 3 29.19 28.38 3.48
CA GLN A 3 28.85 26.94 3.38
C GLN A 3 27.71 26.48 4.31
N LEU A 4 27.44 27.21 5.40
CA LEU A 4 26.33 26.87 6.30
C LEU A 4 24.95 27.19 5.72
N LEU A 5 24.87 28.09 4.73
CA LEU A 5 23.61 28.50 4.11
C LEU A 5 23.04 27.45 3.12
N LEU A 6 23.88 26.54 2.61
CA LEU A 6 23.47 25.57 1.58
C LEU A 6 22.78 24.33 2.16
N VAL A 7 23.09 23.96 3.41
CA VAL A 7 22.52 22.77 4.08
C VAL A 7 21.06 22.99 4.48
N LEU A 8 20.68 24.24 4.76
CA LEU A 8 19.32 24.61 5.18
C LEU A 8 18.30 24.62 4.03
N LEU A 9 18.75 24.62 2.77
CA LEU A 9 17.87 24.54 1.59
C LEU A 9 17.56 23.10 1.17
N PHE A 10 18.28 22.11 1.68
CA PHE A 10 18.08 20.68 1.38
C PHE A 10 17.28 19.93 2.46
N GLY A 11 16.89 20.61 3.53
CA GLY A 11 16.22 20.02 4.70
C GLY A 11 14.69 20.05 4.67
N LEU A 12 14.08 20.60 3.62
CA LEU A 12 12.63 20.75 3.52
C LEU A 12 12.09 19.84 2.40
N PHE A 13 11.16 18.95 2.75
CA PHE A 13 10.34 18.13 1.84
C PHE A 13 11.00 16.93 1.15
N LEU A 14 11.07 15.79 1.84
CA LEU A 14 10.79 14.49 1.17
C LEU A 14 10.04 13.54 2.12
N VAL A 15 9.01 14.01 2.81
CA VAL A 15 7.91 13.08 3.15
C VAL A 15 7.16 12.88 1.83
N ALA A 16 7.54 11.85 1.08
CA ALA A 16 6.80 11.43 -0.10
C ALA A 16 5.34 11.18 0.35
N PRO A 17 4.34 11.79 -0.30
CA PRO A 17 2.96 11.46 0.01
C PRO A 17 2.78 9.96 -0.22
N PRO A 18 2.16 9.22 0.73
CA PRO A 18 1.87 7.82 0.48
C PRO A 18 0.90 7.73 -0.71
N GLY A 19 1.26 6.93 -1.70
CA GLY A 19 0.38 6.59 -2.82
C GLY A 19 0.65 7.34 -4.11
N ARG A 20 1.81 7.11 -4.73
CA ARG A 20 1.82 7.04 -6.20
C ARG A 20 1.45 5.62 -6.63
N GLY A 21 0.73 5.46 -7.75
CA GLY A 21 0.24 4.15 -8.19
C GLY A 21 1.34 3.09 -8.39
N ASN A 22 2.56 3.51 -8.75
CA ASN A 22 3.74 2.65 -8.79
C ASN A 22 4.16 2.14 -7.40
N ASP A 23 4.02 2.96 -6.36
CA ASP A 23 4.35 2.59 -4.98
C ASP A 23 3.35 1.54 -4.45
N MET A 24 2.07 1.68 -4.80
CA MET A 24 1.02 0.73 -4.39
C MET A 24 1.14 -0.62 -5.09
N GLN A 25 1.46 -0.65 -6.39
CA GLN A 25 1.77 -1.92 -7.07
C GLN A 25 3.01 -2.59 -6.46
N SER A 26 4.04 -1.83 -6.11
CA SER A 26 5.24 -2.36 -5.45
C SER A 26 4.91 -2.97 -4.09
N LEU A 27 4.12 -2.27 -3.28
CA LEU A 27 3.64 -2.76 -1.98
C LEU A 27 2.83 -4.05 -2.14
N TYR A 28 1.88 -4.06 -3.08
CA TYR A 28 1.08 -5.25 -3.39
C TYR A 28 1.96 -6.44 -3.75
N ASN A 29 2.91 -6.27 -4.68
CA ASN A 29 3.82 -7.34 -5.09
C ASN A 29 4.65 -7.86 -3.90
N ALA A 30 5.14 -6.96 -3.05
CA ALA A 30 6.02 -7.29 -1.94
C ALA A 30 5.30 -7.96 -0.75
N ARG A 31 4.01 -7.68 -0.55
CA ARG A 31 3.26 -8.07 0.67
C ARG A 31 2.09 -9.01 0.41
N CYS A 32 1.48 -8.94 -0.76
CA CYS A 32 0.20 -9.58 -1.07
C CYS A 32 0.32 -10.60 -2.21
N GLY A 33 1.17 -10.31 -3.20
CA GLY A 33 1.27 -11.05 -4.46
C GLY A 33 1.62 -12.53 -4.30
N SER A 34 2.41 -12.91 -3.28
CA SER A 34 2.78 -14.32 -3.05
C SER A 34 1.56 -15.22 -2.81
N CYS A 35 0.48 -14.66 -2.24
CA CYS A 35 -0.76 -15.38 -2.00
C CYS A 35 -1.80 -15.08 -3.08
N HIS A 36 -1.95 -13.81 -3.45
CA HIS A 36 -3.02 -13.37 -4.35
C HIS A 36 -2.73 -13.66 -5.83
N ASP A 37 -1.48 -13.59 -6.28
CA ASP A 37 -1.08 -14.07 -7.62
C ASP A 37 -0.42 -15.46 -7.57
N GLY A 38 -0.40 -16.06 -6.37
CA GLY A 38 0.03 -17.43 -6.16
C GLY A 38 -1.10 -18.43 -6.38
N SER A 39 -0.93 -19.63 -5.82
CA SER A 39 -1.88 -20.73 -5.97
C SER A 39 -2.73 -20.97 -4.73
N VAL A 40 -2.94 -19.95 -3.88
CA VAL A 40 -3.76 -20.08 -2.66
C VAL A 40 -5.24 -20.10 -3.06
N PRO A 41 -5.97 -21.23 -2.88
CA PRO A 41 -7.31 -21.37 -3.48
C PRO A 41 -8.36 -20.38 -2.95
N LYS A 42 -8.20 -19.91 -1.71
CA LYS A 42 -9.10 -18.93 -1.09
C LYS A 42 -8.70 -17.48 -1.34
N ALA A 43 -7.52 -17.22 -1.89
CA ALA A 43 -7.07 -15.86 -2.20
C ALA A 43 -7.58 -15.46 -3.60
N PRO A 44 -8.43 -14.42 -3.73
CA PRO A 44 -8.80 -13.92 -5.04
C PRO A 44 -7.57 -13.32 -5.73
N HIS A 45 -7.42 -13.60 -7.03
CA HIS A 45 -6.36 -13.01 -7.85
C HIS A 45 -6.53 -11.49 -7.98
N GLN A 46 -5.43 -10.73 -8.06
CA GLN A 46 -5.45 -9.26 -8.22
C GLN A 46 -6.47 -8.78 -9.27
N VAL A 47 -6.57 -9.48 -10.40
CA VAL A 47 -7.50 -9.14 -11.50
C VAL A 47 -8.97 -9.13 -11.10
N LYS A 48 -9.33 -9.75 -9.96
CA LYS A 48 -10.69 -9.79 -9.42
C LYS A 48 -10.97 -8.67 -8.42
N PHE A 49 -9.96 -7.93 -7.97
CA PHE A 49 -10.12 -6.94 -6.90
C PHE A 49 -11.02 -5.76 -7.27
N GLN A 50 -11.03 -5.35 -8.53
CA GLN A 50 -11.98 -4.37 -9.07
C GLN A 50 -13.46 -4.81 -8.92
N LEU A 51 -13.74 -6.12 -8.84
CA LEU A 51 -15.09 -6.63 -8.59
C LEU A 51 -15.44 -6.66 -7.09
N ILE A 52 -14.43 -6.62 -6.21
CA ILE A 52 -14.60 -6.60 -4.75
C ILE A 52 -14.81 -5.16 -4.28
N GLY A 53 -14.05 -4.22 -4.85
CA GLY A 53 -14.12 -2.79 -4.54
C GLY A 53 -13.22 -2.39 -3.36
N ALA A 54 -12.72 -1.15 -3.40
CA ALA A 54 -11.79 -0.59 -2.43
C ALA A 54 -12.26 -0.74 -0.96
N ASP A 55 -13.53 -0.43 -0.65
CA ASP A 55 -14.04 -0.48 0.72
C ASP A 55 -14.01 -1.90 1.31
N ALA A 56 -14.36 -2.91 0.51
CA ALA A 56 -14.34 -4.31 0.96
C ALA A 56 -12.91 -4.85 1.11
N ILE A 57 -11.99 -4.42 0.24
CA ILE A 57 -10.55 -4.72 0.38
C ILE A 57 -10.02 -4.11 1.67
N TYR A 58 -10.30 -2.83 1.91
CA TYR A 58 -9.87 -2.13 3.12
C TYR A 58 -10.46 -2.76 4.39
N ALA A 59 -11.75 -3.11 4.38
CA ALA A 59 -12.39 -3.79 5.51
C ALA A 59 -11.71 -5.15 5.81
N SER A 60 -11.37 -5.91 4.78
CA SER A 60 -10.64 -7.19 4.93
C SER A 60 -9.27 -7.02 5.61
N LEU A 61 -8.56 -5.94 5.27
CA LEU A 61 -7.22 -5.63 5.80
C LEU A 61 -7.23 -5.04 7.21
N THR A 62 -8.33 -4.43 7.64
CA THR A 62 -8.40 -3.71 8.93
C THR A 62 -9.18 -4.46 10.00
N THR A 63 -10.27 -5.11 9.61
CA THR A 63 -11.21 -5.77 10.54
C THR A 63 -11.54 -7.22 10.15
N GLY A 64 -11.09 -7.66 8.97
CA GLY A 64 -11.42 -8.96 8.41
C GLY A 64 -10.31 -10.00 8.54
N LEU A 65 -10.46 -11.08 7.76
CA LEU A 65 -9.57 -12.24 7.78
C LEU A 65 -8.13 -11.91 7.34
N MET A 66 -7.91 -10.79 6.63
CA MET A 66 -6.59 -10.37 6.17
C MET A 66 -5.87 -9.44 7.14
N GLN A 67 -6.49 -9.05 8.27
CA GLN A 67 -5.87 -8.17 9.27
C GLN A 67 -4.49 -8.64 9.74
N PRO A 68 -4.23 -9.94 10.00
CA PRO A 68 -2.90 -10.40 10.39
C PRO A 68 -1.82 -10.16 9.31
N ASN A 69 -2.22 -10.20 8.03
CA ASN A 69 -1.32 -10.01 6.89
C ASN A 69 -1.06 -8.52 6.58
N ALA A 70 -1.88 -7.62 7.12
CA ALA A 70 -1.76 -6.17 6.99
C ALA A 70 -0.95 -5.53 8.13
N THR A 71 -0.48 -6.32 9.10
CA THR A 71 0.27 -5.82 10.26
C THR A 71 1.53 -5.05 9.85
N GLY A 72 1.77 -3.92 10.52
CA GLY A 72 2.92 -3.04 10.26
C GLY A 72 2.76 -2.10 9.06
N ILE A 73 1.62 -2.13 8.35
CA ILE A 73 1.26 -1.14 7.35
C ILE A 73 0.33 -0.13 8.03
N ASP A 74 0.62 1.17 7.90
CA ASP A 74 -0.23 2.20 8.47
C ASP A 74 -1.57 2.31 7.73
N ASP A 75 -2.58 2.82 8.43
CA ASP A 75 -3.95 2.88 7.94
C ASP A 75 -4.11 3.66 6.63
N LYS A 76 -3.38 4.77 6.47
CA LYS A 76 -3.43 5.59 5.26
C LYS A 76 -2.86 4.83 4.06
N THR A 77 -1.79 4.07 4.27
CA THR A 77 -1.22 3.19 3.25
C THR A 77 -2.16 2.02 2.91
N LEU A 78 -2.83 1.42 3.89
CA LEU A 78 -3.85 0.39 3.64
C LEU A 78 -5.03 0.94 2.81
N ARG A 79 -5.48 2.16 3.13
CA ARG A 79 -6.52 2.85 2.36
C ARG A 79 -6.07 3.10 0.92
N ALA A 80 -4.88 3.67 0.73
CA ALA A 80 -4.34 3.94 -0.61
C ALA A 80 -4.13 2.66 -1.43
N LEU A 81 -3.72 1.56 -0.79
CA LEU A 81 -3.59 0.26 -1.44
C LEU A 81 -4.95 -0.28 -1.87
N ALA A 82 -5.97 -0.18 -1.01
CA ALA A 82 -7.32 -0.61 -1.34
C ALA A 82 -7.93 0.20 -2.50
N ASP A 83 -7.79 1.53 -2.46
CA ASP A 83 -8.23 2.45 -3.52
C ASP A 83 -7.49 2.19 -4.85
N PHE A 84 -6.23 1.73 -4.81
CA PHE A 84 -5.47 1.36 -6.01
C PHE A 84 -5.95 0.04 -6.64
N LEU A 85 -6.37 -0.92 -5.80
CA LEU A 85 -6.69 -2.28 -6.23
C LEU A 85 -8.14 -2.48 -6.67
N GLY A 86 -9.07 -1.74 -6.06
CA GLY A 86 -10.51 -1.89 -6.25
C GLY A 86 -11.20 -0.61 -6.70
#